data_AF-A0A1V9ZMN2-F1
#
_entry.id   AF-A0A1V9ZMN2-F1
#
_cell.length_a   1.000
_cell.length_b   1.000
_cell.length_c   1.000
_cell.angle_alpha   90.00
_cell.angle_beta   90.00
_cell.angle_gamma   90.00
#
_symmetry.space_group_name_H-M   'P 1'
#
loop_
_entity.id
_entity.type
_entity.pdbx_description
1 polymer ?
#
loop_
_entity_poly.entity_id
_entity_poly.type
_entity_poly.pdbx_seq_one_letter_code
_entity_poly.pdbx_strand_id
1 'polypeptide(L)'
;MALVVLDAANVATVSPGNLQAERLRAALECFARMDVRAVAFAPRYWLDGNQLFRDDAGKAIIQALVNENKLVLTPPQAHDDFYVIDYATKHNGFVVTNDMFRDHIMNKRRFNGEVLTTAWVKSHCIDFTFVLDEFLPNSQMMDMVLRKNVAAPPVAPTTSTTLTTTLLPETKSNDLNTVDHSHDMVIEDMAPERSNTLRKVDMSEAVYIQVPMEIVVVLHANDDAGLKYFMVLDAYTDAGMLRQL
;
A
#
# COMPACT_ATOMS: atom_id res chain seq x y z
N MET A 1 7.55 -8.48 16.88
CA MET A 1 6.25 -7.79 16.89
C MET A 1 6.07 -7.10 15.54
N ALA A 2 4.95 -7.34 14.86
CA ALA A 2 4.62 -6.66 13.62
C ALA A 2 4.29 -5.19 13.88
N LEU A 3 4.67 -4.31 12.96
CA LEU A 3 4.31 -2.89 12.99
C LEU A 3 3.22 -2.62 11.95
N VAL A 4 2.19 -1.91 12.37
CA VAL A 4 1.15 -1.34 11.52
C VAL A 4 1.20 0.17 11.61
N VAL A 5 1.20 0.84 10.46
CA VAL A 5 1.23 2.28 10.31
C VAL A 5 -0.10 2.72 9.72
N LEU A 6 -0.86 3.56 10.42
CA LEU A 6 -2.14 4.04 9.94
C LEU A 6 -1.94 5.38 9.22
N ASP A 7 -2.42 5.44 7.98
CA ASP A 7 -2.72 6.68 7.30
C ASP A 7 -3.96 7.30 7.97
N ALA A 8 -3.75 8.23 8.89
CA ALA A 8 -4.84 8.74 9.71
C ALA A 8 -5.85 9.51 8.85
N ALA A 9 -5.40 10.22 7.82
CA ALA A 9 -6.26 10.98 6.93
C ALA A 9 -7.20 10.05 6.18
N ASN A 10 -6.69 8.96 5.61
CA ASN A 10 -7.52 7.98 4.92
C ASN A 10 -8.51 7.28 5.87
N VAL A 11 -8.07 6.91 7.08
CA VAL A 11 -8.91 6.23 8.08
C VAL A 11 -10.02 7.12 8.64
N ALA A 12 -9.70 8.39 8.97
CA ALA A 12 -10.64 9.29 9.61
C ALA A 12 -11.63 9.95 8.63
N THR A 13 -11.27 10.06 7.35
CA THR A 13 -12.11 10.76 6.35
C THR A 13 -13.35 9.95 6.01
N VAL A 14 -14.53 10.52 6.29
CA VAL A 14 -15.82 9.98 5.83
C VAL A 14 -16.20 10.56 4.47
N SER A 15 -16.02 11.87 4.34
CA SER A 15 -16.22 12.63 3.12
C SER A 15 -15.22 13.80 3.10
N PRO A 16 -14.94 14.41 1.93
CA PRO A 16 -14.03 15.55 1.86
C PRO A 16 -14.40 16.63 2.88
N GLY A 17 -13.43 17.03 3.72
CA GLY A 17 -13.63 18.03 4.77
C GLY A 17 -14.40 17.56 6.02
N ASN A 18 -14.71 16.27 6.14
CA ASN A 18 -15.41 15.69 7.28
C ASN A 18 -14.61 14.52 7.87
N LEU A 19 -13.85 14.81 8.91
CA LEU A 19 -13.06 13.83 9.65
C LEU A 19 -13.82 13.34 10.89
N GLN A 20 -13.71 12.04 11.18
CA GLN A 20 -14.19 11.43 12.41
C GLN A 20 -13.01 10.83 13.19
N ALA A 21 -12.71 11.41 14.35
CA ALA A 21 -11.60 10.95 15.19
C ALA A 21 -11.86 9.56 15.80
N GLU A 22 -13.13 9.20 15.99
CA GLU A 22 -13.61 7.92 16.50
C GLU A 22 -13.20 6.77 15.58
N ARG A 23 -13.21 6.98 14.26
CA ARG A 23 -12.77 5.98 13.29
C ARG A 23 -11.29 5.64 13.47
N LEU A 24 -10.46 6.67 13.65
CA LEU A 24 -9.03 6.47 13.93
C LEU A 24 -8.80 5.75 15.25
N ARG A 25 -9.51 6.15 16.32
CA ARG A 25 -9.44 5.48 17.61
C ARG A 25 -9.84 4.00 17.50
N ALA A 26 -10.97 3.71 16.85
CA ALA A 26 -11.47 2.35 16.66
C ALA A 26 -10.48 1.48 15.90
N ALA A 27 -9.83 2.03 14.87
CA ALA A 27 -8.77 1.33 14.13
C ALA A 27 -7.57 1.01 15.03
N LEU A 28 -7.06 1.97 15.78
CA LEU A 28 -5.95 1.76 16.72
C LEU A 28 -6.30 0.73 17.81
N GLU A 29 -7.50 0.79 18.37
CA GLU A 29 -8.00 -0.17 19.36
C GLU A 29 -8.15 -1.57 18.78
N CYS A 30 -8.52 -1.70 17.51
CA CYS A 30 -8.59 -2.97 16.82
C CYS A 30 -7.24 -3.69 16.82
N PHE A 31 -6.17 -2.99 16.41
CA PHE A 31 -4.81 -3.56 16.44
C PHE A 31 -4.29 -3.79 17.85
N ALA A 32 -4.62 -2.91 18.80
CA ALA A 32 -4.24 -3.09 20.20
C ALA A 32 -4.86 -4.37 20.81
N ARG A 33 -6.13 -4.67 20.51
CA ARG A 33 -6.80 -5.90 20.96
C ARG A 33 -6.16 -7.18 20.40
N MET A 34 -5.48 -7.08 19.25
CA MET A 34 -4.76 -8.18 18.61
C MET A 34 -3.28 -8.27 19.03
N ASP A 35 -2.85 -7.47 20.01
CA ASP A 35 -1.44 -7.35 20.43
C ASP A 35 -0.50 -7.00 19.27
N VAL A 36 -0.99 -6.16 18.35
CA VAL A 36 -0.22 -5.65 17.21
C VAL A 36 0.16 -4.19 17.48
N ARG A 37 1.44 -3.86 17.29
CA ARG A 37 1.92 -2.49 17.44
C ARG A 37 1.38 -1.63 16.32
N ALA A 38 0.58 -0.62 16.66
CA ALA A 38 0.04 0.35 15.72
C ALA A 38 0.48 1.78 16.07
N VAL A 39 0.79 2.57 15.05
CA VAL A 39 1.02 4.01 15.15
C VAL A 39 0.35 4.70 13.97
N ALA A 40 -0.27 5.85 14.20
CA ALA A 40 -0.88 6.65 13.15
C ALA A 40 -0.05 7.89 12.84
N PHE A 41 -0.10 8.36 11.60
CA PHE A 41 0.43 9.66 11.21
C PHE A 41 -0.70 10.55 10.71
N ALA A 42 -0.79 11.76 11.22
CA ALA A 42 -1.71 12.78 10.76
C ALA A 42 -1.01 14.12 10.53
N PRO A 43 -1.53 14.98 9.66
CA PRO A 43 -1.06 16.35 9.53
C PRO A 43 -1.21 17.16 10.81
N ARG A 44 -0.20 17.95 11.16
CA ARG A 44 -0.23 18.82 12.36
C ARG A 44 -1.39 19.81 12.39
N TYR A 45 -1.89 20.23 11.22
CA TYR A 45 -3.03 21.13 11.14
C TYR A 45 -4.33 20.54 11.71
N TRP A 46 -4.40 19.24 12.02
CA TRP A 46 -5.53 18.65 12.74
C TRP A 46 -5.73 19.23 14.15
N LEU A 47 -4.64 19.66 14.80
CA LEU A 47 -4.72 20.35 16.10
C LEU A 47 -4.67 21.87 15.96
N ASP A 48 -3.84 22.36 15.04
CA ASP A 48 -3.55 23.80 14.93
C ASP A 48 -4.56 24.54 14.01
N GLY A 49 -5.29 23.82 13.16
CA GLY A 49 -6.21 24.38 12.18
C GLY A 49 -7.64 24.60 12.69
N ASN A 50 -8.41 25.38 11.93
CA ASN A 50 -9.83 25.62 12.21
C ASN A 50 -10.72 24.55 11.54
N GLN A 51 -11.61 23.95 12.34
CA GLN A 51 -12.83 23.22 11.92
C GLN A 51 -12.65 22.03 10.95
N LEU A 52 -11.68 21.14 11.20
CA LEU A 52 -11.60 19.84 10.51
C LEU A 52 -12.49 18.76 11.15
N PHE A 53 -12.67 18.88 12.47
CA PHE A 53 -13.58 18.05 13.25
C PHE A 53 -14.87 18.84 13.50
N ARG A 54 -15.99 18.12 13.50
CA ARG A 54 -17.32 18.74 13.71
C ARG A 54 -17.46 19.34 15.11
N ASP A 55 -16.74 18.81 16.08
CA ASP A 55 -16.85 19.15 17.48
C ASP A 55 -15.49 19.14 18.22
N ASP A 56 -15.48 19.77 19.39
CA ASP A 56 -14.31 19.80 20.28
C ASP A 56 -13.99 18.41 20.85
N ALA A 57 -14.96 17.50 20.89
CA ALA A 57 -14.76 16.12 21.33
C ALA A 57 -13.84 15.35 20.37
N GLY A 58 -14.03 15.47 19.05
CA GLY A 58 -13.12 14.89 18.06
C GLY A 58 -11.68 15.40 18.24
N LYS A 59 -11.52 16.71 18.47
CA LYS A 59 -10.20 17.31 18.74
C LYS A 59 -9.57 16.77 20.03
N ALA A 60 -10.36 16.59 21.08
CA ALA A 60 -9.90 16.00 22.34
C ALA A 60 -9.42 14.55 22.16
N ILE A 61 -10.08 13.75 21.32
CA ILE A 61 -9.62 12.40 20.96
C ILE A 61 -8.25 12.45 20.28
N ILE A 62 -8.08 13.32 19.28
CA ILE A 62 -6.78 13.48 18.60
C ILE A 62 -5.69 13.89 19.59
N GLN A 63 -5.97 14.86 20.46
CA GLN A 63 -5.01 15.29 21.49
C GLN A 63 -4.64 14.15 22.44
N ALA A 64 -5.60 13.33 22.87
CA ALA A 64 -5.35 12.16 23.69
C ALA A 64 -4.45 11.13 22.98
N LEU A 65 -4.74 10.83 21.71
CA LEU A 65 -3.93 9.90 20.91
C LEU A 65 -2.48 10.38 20.73
N VAL A 66 -2.26 11.70 20.61
CA VAL A 66 -0.92 12.29 20.58
C VAL A 66 -0.22 12.12 21.93
N ASN A 67 -0.90 12.44 23.03
CA ASN A 67 -0.35 12.32 24.38
C ASN A 67 0.01 10.88 24.74
N GLU A 68 -0.74 9.91 24.19
CA GLU A 68 -0.48 8.47 24.33
C GLU A 68 0.62 7.94 23.38
N ASN A 69 1.24 8.79 22.56
CA ASN A 69 2.20 8.41 21.52
C ASN A 69 1.65 7.40 20.48
N LYS A 70 0.33 7.35 20.30
CA LYS A 70 -0.32 6.54 19.26
C LYS A 70 -0.49 7.28 17.95
N LEU A 71 -0.51 8.62 18.00
CA LEU A 71 -0.62 9.48 16.84
C LEU A 71 0.58 10.43 16.76
N VAL A 72 1.27 10.42 15.63
CA VAL A 72 2.41 11.31 15.34
C VAL A 72 1.94 12.40 14.37
N LEU A 73 2.20 13.65 14.72
CA LEU A 73 1.87 14.79 13.87
C LEU A 73 3.02 15.10 12.92
N THR A 74 2.75 15.01 11.62
CA THR A 74 3.72 15.36 10.57
C THR A 74 3.97 16.87 10.56
N PRO A 75 5.14 17.33 10.10
CA PRO A 75 5.45 18.76 10.03
C PRO A 75 4.41 19.54 9.19
N PRO A 76 4.17 20.83 9.52
CA PRO A 76 3.31 21.68 8.70
C PRO A 76 3.75 21.68 7.23
N GLN A 77 2.78 21.72 6.31
CA GLN A 77 3.00 21.80 4.85
C GLN A 77 3.70 20.57 4.24
N ALA A 78 4.02 19.54 5.02
CA ALA A 78 4.51 18.28 4.48
C ALA A 78 3.35 17.33 4.20
N HIS A 79 3.48 16.52 3.14
CA HIS A 79 2.55 15.42 2.89
C HIS A 79 2.82 14.29 3.89
N ASP A 80 1.77 13.80 4.52
CA ASP A 80 1.78 12.71 5.47
C ASP A 80 2.10 11.36 4.82
N ASP A 81 1.73 11.15 3.55
CA ASP A 81 2.09 9.96 2.76
C ASP A 81 3.59 9.66 2.82
N PHE A 82 4.45 10.69 2.80
CA PHE A 82 5.89 10.48 2.85
C PHE A 82 6.33 9.80 4.14
N TYR A 83 5.74 10.19 5.27
CA TYR A 83 6.11 9.65 6.58
C TYR A 83 5.48 8.28 6.82
N VAL A 84 4.24 8.09 6.38
CA VAL A 84 3.53 6.81 6.46
C VAL A 84 4.32 5.72 5.72
N ILE A 85 4.64 5.98 4.44
CA ILE A 85 5.33 5.01 3.59
C ILE A 85 6.76 4.81 4.09
N ASP A 86 7.53 5.88 4.33
CA ASP A 86 8.94 5.75 4.75
C ASP A 86 9.07 4.99 6.07
N TYR A 87 8.22 5.28 7.05
CA TYR A 87 8.25 4.61 8.35
C TYR A 87 7.86 3.13 8.22
N ALA A 88 6.85 2.80 7.42
CA ALA A 88 6.49 1.41 7.15
C ALA A 88 7.62 0.67 6.42
N THR A 89 8.19 1.23 5.35
CA THR A 89 9.30 0.60 4.60
C THR A 89 10.52 0.38 5.49
N LYS A 90 10.92 1.39 6.27
CA LYS A 90 12.06 1.33 7.20
C LYS A 90 11.94 0.19 8.21
N HIS A 91 10.73 -0.04 8.71
CA HIS A 91 10.47 -1.04 9.74
C HIS A 91 9.92 -2.36 9.20
N ASN A 92 9.86 -2.51 7.87
CA ASN A 92 9.19 -3.63 7.21
C ASN A 92 7.78 -3.84 7.80
N GLY A 93 7.04 -2.74 7.99
CA GLY A 93 5.69 -2.71 8.55
C GLY A 93 4.62 -2.75 7.48
N PHE A 94 3.37 -2.83 7.93
CA PHE A 94 2.19 -2.72 7.07
C PHE A 94 1.60 -1.32 7.18
N VAL A 95 0.91 -0.86 6.14
CA VAL A 95 0.20 0.42 6.11
C VAL A 95 -1.29 0.17 6.07
N VAL A 96 -2.09 0.82 6.91
CA VAL A 96 -3.56 0.80 6.79
C VAL A 96 -3.95 2.02 5.99
N THR A 97 -4.43 1.78 4.77
CA THR A 97 -4.90 2.82 3.85
C THR A 97 -5.72 2.16 2.74
N ASN A 98 -6.68 2.89 2.20
CA ASN A 98 -7.34 2.55 0.94
C ASN A 98 -6.71 3.27 -0.26
N ASP A 99 -5.71 4.14 -0.04
CA ASP A 99 -4.92 4.71 -1.13
C ASP A 99 -3.96 3.66 -1.71
N MET A 100 -3.79 3.70 -3.02
CA MET A 100 -2.87 2.83 -3.75
C MET A 100 -1.52 3.52 -4.04
N PHE A 101 -1.33 4.76 -3.58
CA PHE A 101 -0.10 5.56 -3.74
C PHE A 101 0.39 5.63 -5.20
N ARG A 102 -0.56 5.73 -6.14
CA ARG A 102 -0.27 5.59 -7.58
C ARG A 102 0.69 6.66 -8.07
N ASP A 103 0.52 7.89 -7.62
CA ASP A 103 1.38 9.02 -7.95
C ASP A 103 2.82 8.81 -7.44
N HIS A 104 3.01 8.27 -6.24
CA HIS A 104 4.32 7.94 -5.70
C HIS A 104 5.02 6.83 -6.52
N ILE A 105 4.27 5.82 -6.95
CA ILE A 105 4.77 4.76 -7.83
C ILE A 105 5.14 5.31 -9.21
N MET A 106 4.25 6.08 -9.85
CA MET A 106 4.48 6.66 -11.17
C MET A 106 5.70 7.57 -11.19
N ASN A 107 5.91 8.36 -10.13
CA ASN A 107 7.04 9.25 -9.96
C ASN A 107 8.33 8.54 -9.48
N LYS A 108 8.34 7.21 -9.37
CA LYS A 108 9.46 6.38 -8.90
C LYS A 108 10.04 6.91 -7.58
N ARG A 109 9.18 7.35 -6.67
CA ARG A 109 9.58 7.89 -5.36
C ARG A 109 10.31 6.80 -4.58
N ARG A 110 11.33 7.23 -3.83
CA ARG A 110 12.13 6.34 -3.00
C ARG A 110 11.81 6.54 -1.53
N PHE A 111 11.67 5.42 -0.83
CA PHE A 111 11.40 5.33 0.60
C PHE A 111 12.42 4.36 1.20
N ASN A 112 13.11 4.77 2.25
CA ASN A 112 14.20 4.01 2.85
C ASN A 112 15.23 3.47 1.81
N GLY A 113 15.50 4.23 0.75
CA GLY A 113 16.45 3.88 -0.32
C GLY A 113 15.89 3.05 -1.48
N GLU A 114 14.68 2.49 -1.35
CA GLU A 114 14.04 1.64 -2.35
C GLU A 114 12.94 2.38 -3.11
N VAL A 115 12.74 2.06 -4.40
CA VAL A 115 11.65 2.64 -5.19
C VAL A 115 10.33 1.99 -4.79
N LEU A 116 9.30 2.79 -4.51
CA LEU A 116 7.97 2.27 -4.23
C LEU A 116 7.41 1.54 -5.45
N THR A 117 6.96 0.31 -5.25
CA THR A 117 6.42 -0.53 -6.32
C THR A 117 4.99 -0.94 -6.02
N THR A 118 4.22 -1.23 -7.06
CA THR A 118 2.88 -1.82 -6.92
C THR A 118 2.91 -3.14 -6.14
N ALA A 119 3.99 -3.92 -6.28
CA ALA A 119 4.17 -5.16 -5.53
C ALA A 119 4.31 -4.92 -4.03
N TRP A 120 5.04 -3.86 -3.63
CA TRP A 120 5.15 -3.47 -2.23
C TRP A 120 3.78 -3.04 -1.68
N VAL A 121 3.06 -2.18 -2.38
CA VAL A 121 1.71 -1.73 -1.98
C VAL A 121 0.78 -2.92 -1.78
N LYS A 122 0.72 -3.86 -2.73
CA LYS A 122 -0.13 -5.06 -2.62
C LYS A 122 0.23 -5.98 -1.45
N SER A 123 1.48 -5.99 -1.00
CA SER A 123 1.96 -6.90 0.05
C SER A 123 2.03 -6.25 1.43
N HIS A 124 1.99 -4.92 1.51
CA HIS A 124 2.15 -4.17 2.76
C HIS A 124 0.96 -3.28 3.09
N CYS A 125 0.08 -2.94 2.14
CA CYS A 125 -1.11 -2.13 2.43
C CYS A 125 -2.31 -3.01 2.81
N ILE A 126 -2.93 -2.65 3.93
CA ILE A 126 -4.14 -3.26 4.50
C ILE A 126 -5.27 -2.31 4.12
N ASP A 127 -6.02 -2.69 3.09
CA ASP A 127 -7.31 -2.07 2.79
C ASP A 127 -8.31 -2.37 3.92
N PHE A 128 -9.28 -1.48 4.07
CA PHE A 128 -10.25 -1.57 5.14
C PHE A 128 -11.58 -0.95 4.74
N THR A 129 -12.60 -1.32 5.50
CA THR A 129 -13.90 -0.64 5.46
C THR A 129 -14.38 -0.36 6.87
N PHE A 130 -15.46 0.41 6.98
CA PHE A 130 -16.21 0.54 8.21
C PHE A 130 -17.61 0.00 7.99
N VAL A 131 -18.04 -0.89 8.89
CA VAL A 131 -19.41 -1.34 8.96
C VAL A 131 -20.05 -0.59 10.13
N LEU A 132 -20.84 0.44 9.81
CA LEU A 132 -21.27 1.43 10.80
C LEU A 132 -20.05 2.08 11.48
N ASP A 133 -19.88 1.86 12.79
CA ASP A 133 -18.78 2.38 13.59
C ASP A 133 -17.65 1.34 13.82
N GLU A 134 -17.79 0.13 13.27
CA GLU A 134 -16.81 -0.93 13.41
C GLU A 134 -15.75 -0.87 12.31
N PHE A 135 -14.48 -0.77 12.72
CA PHE A 135 -13.35 -0.87 11.81
C PHE A 135 -13.11 -2.31 11.38
N LEU A 136 -13.16 -2.56 10.06
CA LEU A 136 -13.01 -3.88 9.47
C LEU A 136 -11.81 -3.89 8.49
N PRO A 137 -10.61 -4.31 8.93
CA PRO A 137 -9.46 -4.48 8.05
C PRO A 137 -9.59 -5.74 7.20
N ASN A 138 -8.96 -5.76 6.02
CA ASN A 138 -8.95 -6.91 5.14
C ASN A 138 -8.31 -8.14 5.81
N SER A 139 -9.09 -9.23 5.92
CA SER A 139 -8.69 -10.44 6.63
C SER A 139 -7.45 -11.13 6.05
N GLN A 140 -7.29 -11.11 4.72
CA GLN A 140 -6.12 -11.72 4.07
C GLN A 140 -4.83 -10.99 4.43
N MET A 141 -4.88 -9.66 4.50
CA MET A 141 -3.74 -8.85 4.92
C MET A 141 -3.48 -9.00 6.42
N MET A 142 -4.53 -9.13 7.23
CA MET A 142 -4.41 -9.38 8.66
C MET A 142 -3.73 -10.72 8.97
N ASP A 143 -4.00 -11.79 8.22
CA ASP A 143 -3.31 -13.07 8.38
C ASP A 143 -1.79 -12.91 8.21
N MET A 144 -1.34 -12.06 7.28
CA MET A 144 0.08 -11.77 7.08
C MET A 144 0.67 -11.01 8.27
N VAL A 145 -0.05 -10.02 8.79
CA VAL A 145 0.35 -9.25 9.99
C VAL A 145 0.52 -10.17 11.18
N LEU A 146 -0.47 -11.03 11.45
CA LEU A 146 -0.48 -11.91 12.61
C LEU A 146 0.61 -12.98 12.54
N ARG A 147 0.86 -13.57 11.36
CA ARG A 147 2.00 -14.49 11.16
C ARG A 147 3.32 -13.82 11.48
N LYS A 148 3.52 -12.58 11.02
CA LYS A 148 4.73 -11.80 11.31
C LYS A 148 4.84 -11.42 12.79
N ASN A 149 3.71 -11.25 13.47
CA ASN A 149 3.70 -10.93 14.89
C ASN A 149 4.21 -12.10 15.74
N VAL A 150 3.73 -13.32 15.43
CA VAL A 150 4.12 -14.57 16.11
C VAL A 150 5.55 -15.01 15.76
N ALA A 151 6.00 -14.74 14.53
CA ALA A 151 7.34 -15.13 14.07
C ALA A 151 8.50 -14.35 14.74
N ALA A 152 8.21 -13.32 15.53
CA ALA A 152 9.25 -12.61 16.25
C ALA A 152 9.73 -13.45 17.46
N PRO A 153 11.03 -13.81 17.54
CA PRO A 153 11.53 -14.60 18.65
C PRO A 153 11.31 -13.86 19.97
N PRO A 154 10.98 -14.58 21.07
CA PRO A 154 10.92 -13.98 22.38
C PRO A 154 12.29 -13.39 22.71
N VAL A 155 12.35 -12.08 22.90
CA VAL A 155 13.56 -11.39 23.31
C VAL A 155 13.88 -11.86 24.72
N ALA A 156 14.86 -12.75 24.85
CA ALA A 156 15.42 -13.10 26.15
C ALA A 156 15.96 -11.83 26.84
N PRO A 157 15.81 -11.69 28.17
CA PRO A 157 16.34 -10.53 28.88
C PRO A 157 17.88 -10.57 28.86
N THR A 158 18.50 -9.82 27.95
CA THR A 158 19.94 -9.66 27.90
C THR A 158 20.38 -8.76 29.04
N THR A 159 20.92 -9.37 30.10
CA THR A 159 21.67 -8.71 31.15
C THR A 159 22.86 -7.98 30.52
N SER A 160 22.88 -6.66 30.67
CA SER A 160 23.99 -5.81 30.23
C SER A 160 25.25 -6.17 31.01
N THR A 161 26.26 -6.71 30.32
CA THR A 161 27.64 -6.74 30.82
C THR A 161 28.51 -5.88 29.92
N THR A 162 29.25 -5.02 30.60
CA THR A 162 30.08 -3.89 30.17
C THR A 162 31.12 -4.20 29.07
N LEU A 163 31.34 -3.17 28.24
CA LEU A 163 32.35 -3.05 27.20
C LEU A 163 33.79 -3.18 27.73
N THR A 164 34.68 -3.82 26.97
CA THR A 164 36.12 -3.47 26.98
C THR A 164 36.71 -3.62 25.58
N THR A 165 37.24 -2.50 25.10
CA THR A 165 37.97 -2.27 23.85
C THR A 165 39.37 -2.87 23.87
N THR A 166 39.81 -3.58 22.83
CA THR A 166 41.23 -3.58 22.39
C THR A 166 41.43 -4.12 20.96
N LEU A 167 41.87 -3.20 20.09
CA LEU A 167 42.86 -3.25 19.00
C LEU A 167 43.27 -4.58 18.30
N LEU A 168 43.24 -4.50 16.96
CA LEU A 168 43.90 -5.29 15.88
C LEU A 168 45.44 -5.41 16.05
N PRO A 169 46.16 -6.39 15.42
CA PRO A 169 46.45 -6.40 13.97
C PRO A 169 46.62 -7.75 13.22
N GLU A 170 46.43 -7.64 11.90
CA GLU A 170 46.94 -8.36 10.71
C GLU A 170 47.60 -9.76 10.83
N THR A 171 47.25 -10.72 9.94
CA THR A 171 48.06 -11.07 8.74
C THR A 171 47.45 -12.13 7.81
N LYS A 172 47.73 -11.91 6.51
CA LYS A 172 47.62 -12.69 5.26
C LYS A 172 47.55 -14.24 5.30
N SER A 173 46.77 -14.82 4.36
CA SER A 173 47.30 -15.63 3.22
C SER A 173 46.21 -16.19 2.29
N ASN A 174 46.44 -16.02 0.98
CA ASN A 174 46.10 -16.81 -0.22
C ASN A 174 45.29 -18.12 -0.10
N ASP A 175 44.34 -18.35 -1.02
CA ASP A 175 44.59 -19.19 -2.22
C ASP A 175 43.45 -19.15 -3.26
N LEU A 176 43.86 -19.23 -4.53
CA LEU A 176 43.06 -19.39 -5.75
C LEU A 176 42.75 -20.86 -6.02
N ASN A 177 41.56 -21.18 -6.54
CA ASN A 177 41.38 -22.04 -7.72
C ASN A 177 39.91 -21.99 -8.20
N THR A 178 39.53 -21.44 -9.36
CA THR A 178 39.61 -21.85 -10.79
C THR A 178 38.68 -23.00 -11.24
N VAL A 179 37.88 -22.70 -12.30
CA VAL A 179 37.22 -23.54 -13.35
C VAL A 179 36.12 -24.54 -12.89
N ASP A 180 35.03 -24.89 -13.61
CA ASP A 180 34.77 -24.94 -15.05
C ASP A 180 33.28 -25.23 -15.40
N HIS A 181 32.86 -24.84 -16.63
CA HIS A 181 31.88 -25.42 -17.60
C HIS A 181 30.47 -25.93 -17.13
N SER A 182 29.36 -25.91 -17.88
CA SER A 182 28.98 -25.63 -19.27
C SER A 182 27.44 -25.75 -19.43
N HIS A 183 26.91 -25.11 -20.50
CA HIS A 183 25.68 -25.38 -21.31
C HIS A 183 24.63 -26.43 -20.87
N ASP A 184 23.34 -26.10 -21.00
CA ASP A 184 22.51 -26.69 -22.07
C ASP A 184 21.19 -25.94 -22.36
N MET A 185 20.81 -25.88 -23.63
CA MET A 185 19.53 -25.40 -24.15
C MET A 185 18.67 -26.59 -24.59
N VAL A 186 17.38 -26.61 -24.28
CA VAL A 186 16.41 -27.45 -25.00
C VAL A 186 15.15 -26.66 -25.30
N ILE A 187 14.88 -26.53 -26.60
CA ILE A 187 13.62 -26.11 -27.22
C ILE A 187 12.85 -27.39 -27.50
N GLU A 188 11.59 -27.49 -27.07
CA GLU A 188 10.64 -28.44 -27.66
C GLU A 188 9.25 -27.81 -27.76
N ASP A 189 8.73 -27.87 -28.97
CA ASP A 189 7.50 -27.30 -29.50
C ASP A 189 6.49 -28.44 -29.68
N MET A 190 5.29 -28.35 -29.10
CA MET A 190 4.11 -29.14 -29.52
C MET A 190 2.81 -28.60 -28.88
N ALA A 191 1.94 -28.06 -29.72
CA ALA A 191 0.55 -27.65 -29.43
C ALA A 191 -0.45 -28.81 -29.72
N PRO A 192 -1.79 -28.65 -29.57
CA PRO A 192 -2.56 -27.94 -28.54
C PRO A 192 -3.65 -28.85 -27.93
N GLU A 193 -3.72 -28.99 -26.61
CA GLU A 193 -4.89 -29.59 -25.95
C GLU A 193 -5.90 -28.51 -25.53
N ARG A 194 -7.14 -28.68 -26.00
CA ARG A 194 -8.30 -27.83 -25.71
C ARG A 194 -8.67 -27.93 -24.23
N SER A 195 -8.13 -27.03 -23.42
CA SER A 195 -8.59 -26.80 -22.06
C SER A 195 -9.38 -25.50 -22.01
N ASN A 196 -10.60 -25.54 -21.45
CA ASN A 196 -11.42 -24.36 -21.18
C ASN A 196 -10.74 -23.51 -20.10
N THR A 197 -9.72 -22.76 -20.49
CA THR A 197 -9.12 -21.73 -19.66
C THR A 197 -10.08 -20.55 -19.62
N LEU A 198 -10.62 -20.25 -18.44
CA LEU A 198 -11.08 -18.91 -18.08
C LEU A 198 -10.05 -17.92 -18.63
N ARG A 199 -10.41 -17.17 -19.69
CA ARG A 199 -9.57 -16.09 -20.20
C ARG A 199 -9.43 -15.09 -19.06
N LYS A 200 -8.29 -15.11 -18.37
CA LYS A 200 -7.87 -14.00 -17.53
C LYS A 200 -7.63 -12.84 -18.48
N VAL A 201 -8.63 -11.96 -18.57
CA VAL A 201 -8.49 -10.69 -19.26
C VAL A 201 -7.52 -9.87 -18.44
N ASP A 202 -6.33 -9.64 -18.98
CA ASP A 202 -5.36 -8.74 -18.39
C ASP A 202 -5.91 -7.31 -18.55
N MET A 203 -6.22 -6.68 -17.42
CA MET A 203 -6.78 -5.32 -17.38
C MET A 203 -5.71 -4.24 -17.23
N SER A 204 -4.43 -4.59 -17.41
CA SER A 204 -3.32 -3.64 -17.31
C SER A 204 -3.35 -2.53 -18.37
N GLU A 205 -4.11 -2.70 -19.45
CA GLU A 205 -4.26 -1.73 -20.54
C GLU A 205 -5.67 -1.08 -20.59
N ALA A 206 -6.51 -1.29 -19.59
CA ALA A 206 -7.86 -0.73 -19.59
C ALA A 206 -7.84 0.81 -19.47
N VAL A 207 -8.17 1.49 -20.58
CA VAL A 207 -8.32 2.95 -20.62
C VAL A 207 -9.72 3.32 -20.13
N TYR A 208 -9.80 3.93 -18.96
CA TYR A 208 -11.07 4.43 -18.42
C TYR A 208 -11.37 5.80 -19.01
N ILE A 209 -12.34 5.86 -19.92
CA ILE A 209 -12.86 7.11 -20.46
C ILE A 209 -14.07 7.52 -19.63
N GLN A 210 -14.05 8.74 -19.09
CA GLN A 210 -15.19 9.29 -18.37
C GLN A 210 -16.22 9.78 -19.38
N VAL A 211 -17.31 9.03 -19.53
CA VAL A 211 -18.39 9.33 -20.48
C VAL A 211 -19.54 10.03 -19.75
N PRO A 212 -19.93 11.26 -20.16
CA PRO A 212 -21.12 11.93 -19.64
C PRO A 212 -22.39 11.07 -19.76
N MET A 213 -23.27 11.14 -18.76
CA MET A 213 -24.43 10.26 -18.63
C MET A 213 -25.40 10.38 -19.82
N GLU A 214 -25.45 11.55 -20.45
CA GLU A 214 -26.27 11.83 -21.62
C GLU A 214 -25.87 10.95 -22.82
N ILE A 215 -24.58 10.64 -22.94
CA ILE A 215 -24.06 9.76 -24.00
C ILE A 215 -24.38 8.29 -23.67
N VAL A 216 -24.32 7.91 -22.39
CA VAL A 216 -24.68 6.56 -21.91
C VAL A 216 -26.13 6.22 -22.24
N VAL A 217 -27.04 7.19 -22.09
CA VAL A 217 -28.46 7.02 -22.45
C VAL A 217 -28.65 6.79 -23.96
N VAL A 218 -27.91 7.51 -24.80
CA VAL A 218 -27.97 7.35 -26.26
C VAL A 218 -27.39 6.00 -26.71
N LEU A 219 -26.35 5.52 -26.02
CA LEU A 219 -25.70 4.25 -26.31
C LEU A 219 -26.61 3.04 -25.99
N HIS A 220 -27.39 3.12 -24.92
CA HIS A 220 -28.37 2.09 -24.57
C HIS A 220 -29.68 2.17 -25.36
N ALA A 221 -30.03 3.34 -25.90
CA ALA A 221 -31.25 3.50 -26.71
C ALA A 221 -31.20 2.79 -28.08
N ASN A 222 -30.03 2.33 -28.52
CA ASN A 222 -29.83 1.65 -29.81
C ASN A 222 -29.41 0.18 -29.64
N ASP A 223 -30.14 -0.60 -28.83
CA ASP A 223 -29.96 -2.07 -28.65
C ASP A 223 -28.50 -2.51 -28.45
N ASP A 224 -27.74 -1.75 -27.67
CA ASP A 224 -26.30 -1.94 -27.41
C ASP A 224 -25.41 -1.98 -28.67
N ALA A 225 -25.94 -1.63 -29.85
CA ALA A 225 -25.18 -1.56 -31.10
C ALA A 225 -24.11 -0.45 -31.05
N GLY A 226 -24.38 0.63 -30.32
CA GLY A 226 -23.42 1.72 -30.08
C GLY A 226 -22.21 1.26 -29.27
N LEU A 227 -22.41 0.47 -28.20
CA LEU A 227 -21.31 -0.09 -27.41
C LEU A 227 -20.43 -1.03 -28.24
N LYS A 228 -21.05 -1.85 -29.09
CA LYS A 228 -20.32 -2.77 -29.98
C LYS A 228 -19.41 -2.02 -30.96
N TYR A 229 -19.81 -0.84 -31.44
CA TYR A 229 -18.98 -0.03 -32.33
C TYR A 229 -17.73 0.51 -31.62
N PHE A 230 -17.86 0.93 -30.36
CA PHE A 230 -16.73 1.37 -29.54
C PHE A 230 -15.74 0.24 -29.23
N MET A 231 -16.23 -0.98 -28.98
CA MET A 231 -15.36 -2.14 -28.73
C MET A 231 -14.61 -2.60 -29.99
N VAL A 232 -15.11 -2.30 -31.19
CA VAL A 232 -14.46 -2.67 -32.46
C VAL A 232 -13.44 -1.62 -32.92
N LEU A 233 -13.59 -0.35 -32.51
CA LEU A 233 -12.64 0.72 -32.87
C LEU A 233 -11.25 0.51 -32.26
N ASP A 234 -11.13 -0.07 -31.07
CA ASP A 234 -9.84 -0.43 -30.45
C ASP A 234 -9.18 -1.65 -31.10
N ALA A 235 -9.93 -2.48 -31.82
CA ALA A 235 -9.38 -3.64 -32.52
C ALA A 235 -8.78 -3.30 -33.90
N TYR A 236 -9.00 -2.07 -34.39
CA TYR A 236 -8.55 -1.64 -35.73
C TYR A 236 -7.38 -0.65 -35.72
N THR A 237 -6.96 -0.15 -34.57
CA THR A 237 -5.84 0.79 -34.46
C THR A 237 -4.45 0.12 -34.46
N ASP A 238 -4.38 -1.21 -34.38
CA ASP A 238 -3.12 -1.97 -34.38
C ASP A 238 -2.84 -2.78 -35.67
N ALA A 239 -3.70 -2.64 -36.69
CA ALA A 239 -3.46 -3.17 -38.03
C ALA A 239 -3.38 -2.02 -39.03
N GLY A 240 -2.15 -1.57 -39.30
CA GLY A 240 -1.86 -0.36 -40.05
C GLY A 240 -2.64 -0.14 -41.35
N MET A 241 -3.10 1.10 -41.53
CA MET A 241 -3.35 1.64 -42.86
C MET A 241 -3.19 3.17 -42.90
N LEU A 242 -1.92 3.62 -42.95
CA LEU A 242 -1.56 4.87 -43.60
C LEU A 242 -1.60 4.66 -45.12
N ARG A 243 -2.77 4.79 -45.77
CA ARG A 243 -2.86 5.09 -47.21
C ARG A 243 -4.18 5.78 -47.59
N GLN A 244 -4.02 7.00 -48.11
CA GLN A 244 -4.84 7.67 -49.15
C GLN A 244 -6.35 7.81 -48.89
N LEU A 245 -6.81 9.02 -48.55
CA LEU A 245 -7.23 10.10 -49.46
C LEU A 245 -7.51 11.36 -48.63
#